data_AF-A0AA92TK15-F1
#
_entry.id   AF-A0AA92TK15-F1
#
_cell.length_a   1.000
_cell.length_b   1.000
_cell.length_c   1.000
_cell.angle_alpha   90.00
_cell.angle_beta   90.00
_cell.angle_gamma   90.00
#
_symmetry.space_group_name_H-M   'P 1'
#
loop_
_entity.id
_entity.type
_entity.pdbx_description
1 polymer ?
#
loop_
_entity_poly.entity_id
_entity_poly.type
_entity_poly.pdbx_seq_one_letter_code
_entity_poly.pdbx_strand_id
1 'polypeptide(L)' 'MAWGFDKLFAEMKVKDAPALRAEMRDYLGSKGQYYRYKLGQLKLLPEQQAYIKQLFARYGYKDVEFDHFSEEIDFTKS' A
#
# COMPACT_ATOMS: atom_id res chain seq x y z
N MET A 1 5.01 -9.97 -4.71
CA MET A 1 3.86 -9.12 -4.30
C MET A 1 3.91 -8.80 -2.80
N ALA A 2 3.20 -7.77 -2.35
CA ALA A 2 3.21 -7.30 -0.95
C ALA A 2 1.79 -7.00 -0.42
N TRP A 3 1.60 -6.97 0.90
CA TRP A 3 0.33 -6.57 1.51
C TRP A 3 0.52 -6.10 2.95
N GLY A 4 -0.55 -5.59 3.55
CA GLY A 4 -0.52 -4.98 4.88
C GLY A 4 0.01 -3.55 4.86
N PHE A 5 -0.61 -2.70 5.68
CA PHE A 5 -0.40 -1.25 5.69
C PHE A 5 0.02 -0.70 7.05
N ASP A 6 0.16 -1.53 8.09
CA ASP A 6 0.39 -1.02 9.43
C ASP A 6 1.80 -0.37 9.54
N LYS A 7 2.83 -0.98 8.95
CA LYS A 7 4.18 -0.43 8.86
C LYS A 7 4.26 0.85 8.03
N LEU A 8 3.46 0.99 6.97
CA LEU A 8 3.42 2.21 6.15
C LEU A 8 3.11 3.45 7.00
N PHE A 9 2.30 3.27 8.04
CA PHE A 9 1.78 4.35 8.87
C PHE A 9 2.47 4.47 10.25
N ALA A 10 3.48 3.63 10.54
CA ALA A 10 4.12 3.56 11.86
C ALA A 10 4.84 4.86 12.26
N GLU A 11 5.64 5.43 11.36
CA GLU A 11 6.47 6.63 11.60
C GLU A 11 5.84 7.92 11.02
N MET A 12 4.54 7.87 10.73
CA MET A 12 3.82 8.97 10.09
C MET A 12 3.18 9.91 11.10
N LYS A 13 3.14 11.21 10.78
CA LYS A 13 2.40 12.20 11.58
C LYS A 13 0.90 11.91 11.52
N VAL A 14 0.26 11.89 12.70
CA VAL A 14 -1.19 11.61 12.85
C VAL A 14 -2.07 12.49 11.95
N LYS A 15 -1.67 13.74 11.71
CA LYS A 15 -2.42 14.69 10.86
C LYS A 15 -2.47 14.30 9.38
N ASP A 16 -1.48 13.58 8.87
CA ASP A 16 -1.39 13.22 7.44
C ASP A 16 -2.10 11.87 7.18
N ALA A 17 -2.32 11.09 8.24
CA ALA A 17 -2.92 9.76 8.19
C ALA A 17 -4.30 9.70 7.50
N PRO A 18 -5.25 10.62 7.78
CA PRO A 18 -6.57 10.56 7.15
C PRO A 18 -6.51 10.82 5.64
N ALA A 19 -5.66 11.78 5.21
CA ALA A 19 -5.52 12.15 3.81
C ALA A 19 -4.87 11.00 3.01
N LEU A 20 -3.76 10.44 3.50
CA LEU A 20 -3.10 9.30 2.85
C LEU A 20 -4.02 8.07 2.75
N ARG A 21 -4.82 7.79 3.79
CA ARG A 21 -5.80 6.69 3.74
C ARG A 21 -6.91 6.94 2.71
N ALA A 22 -7.33 8.19 2.52
CA ALA A 22 -8.31 8.55 1.50
C ALA A 22 -7.72 8.33 0.11
N GLU A 23 -6.53 8.86 -0.18
CA GLU A 23 -5.87 8.68 -1.48
C GLU A 23 -5.58 7.22 -1.81
N MET A 24 -5.13 6.42 -0.83
CA MET A 24 -4.97 4.98 -1.02
C MET A 24 -6.29 4.28 -1.32
N ARG A 25 -7.38 4.65 -0.64
CA ARG A 25 -8.71 4.06 -0.90
C ARG A 25 -9.22 4.39 -2.29
N ASP A 26 -9.00 5.62 -2.75
CA ASP A 26 -9.44 6.08 -4.06
C ASP A 26 -8.64 5.39 -5.16
N TYR A 27 -7.32 5.25 -4.98
CA TYR A 27 -6.46 4.48 -5.88
C TYR A 27 -6.83 2.99 -5.94
N LEU A 28 -7.09 2.36 -4.79
CA LEU A 28 -7.46 0.94 -4.69
C LEU A 28 -8.95 0.69 -5.03
N GLY A 29 -9.71 1.74 -5.34
CA GLY A 29 -11.07 1.71 -5.86
C GLY A 29 -12.19 1.64 -4.82
N SER A 30 -11.93 1.26 -3.56
CA SER A 30 -12.94 1.34 -2.48
C SER A 30 -12.37 1.12 -1.08
N LYS A 31 -13.18 1.43 -0.07
CA LYS A 31 -12.91 1.04 1.33
C LYS A 31 -12.78 -0.48 1.49
N GLY A 32 -13.62 -1.26 0.82
CA GLY A 32 -13.59 -2.73 0.89
C GLY A 32 -12.28 -3.29 0.33
N GLN A 33 -11.85 -2.80 -0.84
CA GLN A 33 -10.56 -3.18 -1.43
C GLN A 33 -9.40 -2.83 -0.53
N TYR A 34 -9.38 -1.61 0.02
CA TYR A 34 -8.35 -1.19 0.96
C TYR A 34 -8.15 -2.18 2.12
N TYR A 35 -9.25 -2.64 2.75
CA TYR A 35 -9.13 -3.61 3.85
C TYR A 35 -8.74 -5.01 3.37
N ARG A 36 -9.11 -5.42 2.15
CA ARG A 36 -8.64 -6.69 1.58
C ARG A 36 -7.12 -6.70 1.43
N TYR A 37 -6.53 -5.62 0.93
CA TYR A 37 -5.07 -5.47 0.86
C TYR A 37 -4.44 -5.33 2.25
N LYS A 38 -5.07 -4.56 3.15
CA LYS A 38 -4.58 -4.42 4.54
C LYS A 38 -4.50 -5.79 5.24
N LEU A 39 -5.54 -6.62 5.09
CA LEU A 39 -5.65 -7.92 5.77
C LEU A 39 -4.98 -9.07 5.00
N GLY A 40 -4.36 -8.79 3.84
CA GLY A 40 -3.69 -9.83 3.03
C GLY A 40 -4.62 -10.76 2.25
N GLN A 41 -5.91 -10.43 2.16
CA GLN A 41 -6.87 -11.13 1.30
C GLN A 41 -6.59 -10.85 -0.19
N LEU A 42 -5.95 -9.72 -0.49
CA LEU A 42 -5.39 -9.38 -1.79
C LEU A 42 -3.93 -8.96 -1.64
N LYS A 43 -3.14 -9.21 -2.68
CA LYS A 43 -1.73 -8.85 -2.75
C LYS A 43 -1.52 -7.75 -3.78
N LEU A 44 -0.73 -6.75 -3.43
CA LEU A 44 -0.37 -5.65 -4.31
C LEU A 44 0.63 -6.11 -5.37
N LEU A 45 0.32 -5.78 -6.62
CA LEU A 45 1.26 -5.89 -7.73
C LEU A 45 2.45 -4.93 -7.53
N PRO A 46 3.63 -5.21 -8.14
CA PRO A 46 4.79 -4.32 -8.05
C PRO A 46 4.49 -2.86 -8.43
N GLU A 47 3.65 -2.65 -9.45
CA GLU A 47 3.26 -1.32 -9.92
C GLU A 47 2.41 -0.58 -8.89
N GLN A 48 1.50 -1.29 -8.20
CA GLN A 48 0.69 -0.73 -7.11
C GLN A 48 1.55 -0.40 -5.89
N GLN A 49 2.53 -1.24 -5.57
CA GLN A 49 3.50 -0.98 -4.49
C GLN A 49 4.32 0.28 -4.79
N ALA A 50 4.80 0.43 -6.03
CA ALA A 50 5.56 1.60 -6.45
C ALA A 50 4.73 2.88 -6.38
N TYR A 51 3.47 2.84 -6.82
CA TYR A 51 2.55 3.96 -6.69
C TYR A 51 2.36 4.38 -5.23
N ILE A 52 2.08 3.43 -4.33
CA ILE A 52 1.89 3.73 -2.91
C ILE A 52 3.16 4.32 -2.31
N LYS A 53 4.35 3.78 -2.61
CA LYS A 53 5.62 4.37 -2.15
C LYS A 53 5.81 5.81 -2.65
N GLN A 54 5.47 6.10 -3.91
CA GLN A 54 5.51 7.46 -4.44
C GLN A 54 4.52 8.40 -3.76
N LEU A 55 3.31 7.91 -3.45
CA LEU A 55 2.32 8.67 -2.70
C LEU A 55 2.87 9.11 -1.33
N PHE A 56 3.45 8.20 -0.56
CA PHE A 56 4.08 8.53 0.73
C PHE A 56 5.27 9.50 0.57
N ALA A 57 6.08 9.32 -0.48
CA ALA A 57 7.19 10.22 -0.77
C ALA A 57 6.75 11.67 -1.03
N ARG A 58 5.58 11.91 -1.65
CA ARG A 58 5.01 13.26 -1.84
C ARG A 58 4.68 13.97 -0.52
N TYR A 59 4.36 13.19 0.50
CA TYR A 59 4.14 13.68 1.87
C TYR A 59 5.43 13.78 2.69
N GLY A 60 6.59 13.46 2.08
CA GLY A 60 7.90 13.52 2.73
C GLY A 60 8.29 12.26 3.50
N TYR A 61 7.50 11.18 3.43
CA TYR A 61 7.81 9.90 4.07
C TYR A 61 8.64 9.04 3.12
N LYS A 62 9.87 8.74 3.54
CA LYS A 62 10.82 7.88 2.81
C LYS A 62 10.88 6.50 3.47
N ASP A 63 11.39 5.53 2.74
CA ASP A 63 11.71 4.19 3.26
C ASP A 63 10.50 3.45 3.88
N VAL A 64 9.31 3.68 3.32
CA VAL A 64 8.10 3.00 3.78
C VAL A 64 8.07 1.54 3.33
N GLU A 65 7.69 0.66 4.25
CA GLU A 65 7.61 -0.78 4.05
C GLU A 65 6.18 -1.29 4.23
N PHE A 66 5.84 -2.32 3.44
CA PHE A 66 4.63 -3.11 3.65
C PHE A 66 4.86 -4.15 4.76
N ASP A 67 3.78 -4.66 5.34
CA ASP A 67 3.89 -5.61 6.46
C ASP A 67 4.48 -6.95 6.02
N HIS A 68 4.08 -7.40 4.82
CA HIS A 68 4.39 -8.73 4.31
C HIS A 68 4.77 -8.72 2.82
N PHE A 69 5.59 -9.69 2.43
CA PHE A 69 6.07 -9.90 1.07
C PHE A 69 5.99 -11.39 0.70
N SER A 70 5.72 -11.66 -0.58
CA SER A 70 5.68 -13.00 -1.15
C SER A 70 6.27 -12.96 -2.55
N GLU A 71 7.20 -13.88 -2.82
CA GLU A 71 7.76 -14.13 -4.15
C GLU A 71 6.78 -14.98 -4.97
N GLU A 72 5.64 -14.40 -5.33
CA GLU A 72 4.77 -15.02 -6.34
C GLU A 72 5.27 -14.63 -7.73
N ILE A 73 5.70 -15.64 -8.49
CA ILE A 73 6.00 -15.53 -9.92
C ILE A 73 4.66 -15.39 -10.65
N ASP A 74 4.43 -14.24 -11.26
CA ASP A 74 3.24 -13.99 -12.05
C ASP A 74 3.36 -14.68 -13.40
N PHE A 75 2.82 -15.90 -13.50
CA PHE A 75 2.84 -16.71 -14.73
C PHE A 75 1.94 -16.16 -15.85
N THR A 76 1.22 -15.04 -15.63
CA THR A 76 0.32 -14.46 -16.64
C THR A 76 0.96 -13.42 -17.54
N LYS A 77 2.22 -13.04 -17.31
CA LYS A 77 3.03 -12.28 -18.27
C LYS A 77 3.76 -13.27 -19.20
N SER A 78 3.06 -13.78 -20.21
CA SER A 78 3.64 -14.51 -21.37
C SER A 78 3.26 -13.80 -22.66
#